data_AF-A0A1E4S999-F1
#
_entry.id   AF-A0A1E4S999-F1
#
_cell.length_a   1.000
_cell.length_b   1.000
_cell.length_c   1.000
_cell.angle_alpha   90.00
_cell.angle_beta   90.00
_cell.angle_gamma   90.00
#
_symmetry.space_group_name_H-M   'P 1'
#
loop_
_entity.id
_entity.type
_entity.pdbx_description
1 polymer ?
#
loop_
_entity_poly.entity_id
_entity_poly.type
_entity_poly.pdbx_seq_one_letter_code
_entity_poly.pdbx_strand_id
1 'polypeptide(L)'
;MLRKVIQMEANQVSKEAAVRVGNDKTSFNNGEVLVSKGSGKLKVRKGQTEDEFEVQRRQFAKEGPVINTLDWLEKIEYDKIDPEVKSDRLKLENLSQNLYYKRQYARCLEVVECGLTLFKDLPRKRIQTEWSELEYLREQCTKKLEAMN
;
A
#
# COMPACT_ATOMS: atom_id res chain seq x y z
N MET A 1 -42.15 30.03 15.87
CA MET A 1 -41.68 30.58 14.58
C MET A 1 -40.15 30.73 14.51
N LEU A 2 -39.46 31.17 15.58
CA LEU A 2 -37.98 31.31 15.60
C LEU A 2 -37.18 30.07 15.15
N ARG A 3 -37.57 28.85 15.55
CA ARG A 3 -36.85 27.62 15.16
C ARG A 3 -36.83 27.34 13.66
N LYS A 4 -37.87 27.75 12.91
CA LYS A 4 -37.91 27.60 11.45
C LYS A 4 -36.99 28.61 10.75
N VAL A 5 -36.87 29.82 11.29
CA VAL A 5 -35.99 30.87 10.76
C VAL A 5 -34.52 30.46 10.92
N ILE A 6 -34.13 29.96 12.10
CA ILE A 6 -32.76 29.48 12.36
C ILE A 6 -32.38 28.31 11.43
N GLN A 7 -33.31 27.39 11.16
CA GLN A 7 -33.08 26.27 10.25
C GLN A 7 -32.97 26.72 8.78
N MET A 8 -33.73 27.74 8.39
CA MET A 8 -33.66 28.33 7.05
C MET A 8 -32.35 29.10 6.85
N GLU A 9 -31.93 29.90 7.84
CA GLU A 9 -30.65 30.61 7.83
C GLU A 9 -29.46 29.64 7.79
N ALA A 10 -29.49 28.55 8.56
CA ALA A 10 -28.46 27.51 8.53
C ALA A 10 -28.36 26.80 7.16
N ASN A 11 -29.51 26.55 6.51
CA ASN A 11 -29.55 25.97 5.17
C ASN A 11 -29.11 26.96 4.09
N GLN A 12 -29.32 28.26 4.29
CA GLN A 12 -28.91 29.32 3.37
C GLN A 12 -27.39 29.56 3.44
N VAL A 13 -26.81 29.56 4.65
CA VAL A 13 -25.36 29.58 4.88
C VAL A 13 -24.68 28.34 4.27
N SER A 14 -25.32 27.16 4.38
CA SER A 14 -24.81 25.92 3.80
C SER A 14 -24.86 25.91 2.26
N LYS A 15 -25.87 26.55 1.65
CA LYS A 15 -25.97 26.73 0.20
C LYS A 15 -25.00 27.80 -0.32
N GLU A 16 -24.82 28.90 0.39
CA GLU A 16 -23.84 29.93 0.03
C GLU A 16 -22.39 29.43 0.17
N ALA A 17 -22.11 28.56 1.14
CA ALA A 17 -20.84 27.84 1.23
C ALA A 17 -20.61 26.88 0.05
N ALA A 18 -21.67 26.27 -0.50
CA ALA A 18 -21.58 25.38 -1.66
C ALA A 18 -21.42 26.15 -2.99
N VAL A 19 -22.04 27.33 -3.13
CA VAL A 19 -21.96 28.17 -4.34
C VAL A 19 -20.59 28.85 -4.49
N ARG A 20 -19.82 29.02 -3.40
CA ARG A 20 -18.43 29.51 -3.46
C ARG A 20 -17.40 28.44 -3.84
N VAL A 21 -17.80 27.20 -4.06
CA VAL A 21 -16.92 26.08 -4.51
C VAL A 21 -16.80 26.06 -6.04
N GLY A 22 -16.60 27.24 -6.62
CA GLY A 22 -16.36 27.42 -8.04
C GLY A 22 -15.02 28.07 -8.39
N ASN A 23 -14.19 28.41 -7.39
CA ASN A 23 -12.90 29.03 -7.63
C ASN A 23 -11.82 28.39 -6.76
N ASP A 24 -10.85 27.78 -7.45
CA ASP A 24 -9.46 27.59 -7.06
C ASP A 24 -9.18 27.09 -5.63
N LYS A 25 -9.23 25.77 -5.43
CA LYS A 25 -8.83 25.09 -4.19
C LYS A 25 -7.40 24.54 -4.23
N THR A 26 -6.50 25.15 -4.99
CA THR A 26 -5.13 24.61 -5.17
C THR A 26 -4.05 25.24 -4.30
N SER A 27 -4.35 26.27 -3.50
CA SER A 27 -3.30 26.90 -2.66
C SER A 27 -3.45 26.57 -1.17
N PHE A 28 -2.75 25.52 -0.75
CA PHE A 28 -2.19 25.39 0.60
C PHE A 28 -0.69 25.14 0.45
N ASN A 29 0.14 25.80 1.27
CA ASN A 29 1.61 25.85 1.17
C ASN A 29 2.33 24.46 1.23
N ASN A 30 1.60 23.38 1.48
CA ASN A 30 2.07 22.02 1.70
C ASN A 30 1.48 21.00 0.69
N GLY A 31 0.77 21.45 -0.34
CA GLY A 31 0.21 20.60 -1.40
C GLY A 31 -1.02 19.77 -1.01
N GLU A 32 -1.68 20.06 0.12
CA GLU A 32 -2.89 19.35 0.55
C GLU A 32 -4.10 19.70 -0.31
N VAL A 33 -4.92 18.69 -0.64
CA VAL A 33 -6.10 18.86 -1.50
C VAL A 33 -7.35 18.31 -0.82
N LEU A 34 -8.40 19.13 -0.76
CA LEU A 34 -9.71 18.72 -0.28
C LEU A 34 -10.52 18.06 -1.40
N VAL A 35 -10.87 16.78 -1.23
CA VAL A 35 -11.67 16.02 -2.21
C VAL A 35 -12.99 15.55 -1.62
N SER A 36 -14.05 15.49 -2.41
CA SER A 36 -15.30 14.83 -2.04
C SER A 36 -15.21 13.33 -2.31
N LYS A 37 -15.68 12.51 -1.36
CA LYS A 37 -15.91 11.08 -1.59
C LYS A 37 -17.22 10.88 -2.35
N GLY A 38 -17.38 9.74 -3.01
CA GLY A 38 -18.67 9.33 -3.59
C GLY A 38 -19.82 9.27 -2.58
N SER A 39 -19.52 9.17 -1.28
CA SER A 39 -20.49 9.25 -0.19
C SER A 39 -20.86 10.68 0.24
N GLY A 40 -20.41 11.72 -0.48
CA GLY A 40 -20.60 13.13 -0.15
C GLY A 40 -19.71 13.69 0.98
N LYS A 41 -18.96 12.83 1.69
CA LYS A 41 -18.05 13.26 2.77
C LYS A 41 -16.78 13.89 2.19
N LEU A 42 -16.34 15.01 2.75
CA LEU A 42 -15.07 15.64 2.40
C LEU A 42 -13.89 14.89 3.04
N LYS A 43 -12.79 14.76 2.30
CA LYS A 43 -11.53 14.15 2.77
C LYS A 43 -10.38 15.06 2.38
N VAL A 44 -9.54 15.41 3.35
CA VAL A 44 -8.23 16.04 3.09
C VAL A 44 -7.26 14.95 2.63
N ARG A 45 -6.62 15.16 1.49
CA ARG A 45 -5.50 14.36 1.02
C ARG A 45 -4.22 15.01 1.51
N LYS A 46 -3.35 14.20 2.13
CA LYS A 46 -2.01 14.62 2.52
C LYS A 46 -1.31 15.13 1.26
N GLY A 47 -0.80 16.35 1.34
CA GLY A 47 0.07 16.92 0.33
C GLY A 47 1.49 16.38 0.42
N GLN A 48 2.28 16.70 -0.58
CA GLN A 48 3.71 16.47 -0.56
C GLN A 48 4.41 17.80 -0.28
N THR A 49 5.25 17.82 0.75
CA THR A 49 6.09 18.98 1.04
C THR A 49 7.23 19.11 0.02
N GLU A 50 7.76 20.32 -0.15
CA GLU A 50 8.88 20.55 -1.07
C GLU A 50 10.10 19.70 -0.72
N ASP A 51 10.40 19.52 0.58
CA ASP A 51 11.51 18.68 1.04
C ASP A 51 11.30 17.20 0.66
N GLU A 52 10.07 16.67 0.83
CA GLU A 52 9.72 15.30 0.39
C GLU A 52 9.86 15.15 -1.13
N PHE A 53 9.48 16.17 -1.89
CA PHE A 53 9.64 16.19 -3.35
C PHE A 53 11.12 16.21 -3.75
N GLU A 54 11.93 17.07 -3.13
CA GLU A 54 13.36 17.19 -3.42
C GLU A 54 14.15 15.92 -3.06
N VAL A 55 13.75 15.20 -2.01
CA VAL A 55 14.29 13.88 -1.70
C VAL A 55 13.97 12.88 -2.82
N GLN A 56 12.71 12.80 -3.24
CA GLN A 56 12.29 11.87 -4.30
C GLN A 56 12.92 12.20 -5.65
N ARG A 57 13.03 13.49 -5.99
CA ARG A 57 13.67 13.95 -7.23
C ARG A 57 15.15 13.56 -7.26
N ARG A 58 15.88 13.76 -6.15
CA ARG A 58 17.28 13.34 -6.03
C ARG A 58 17.43 11.83 -6.12
N GLN A 59 16.54 11.07 -5.47
CA GLN A 59 16.55 9.61 -5.55
C GLN A 59 16.32 9.14 -6.99
N PHE A 60 15.31 9.69 -7.67
CA PHE A 60 15.01 9.35 -9.06
C PHE A 60 16.16 9.70 -10.00
N ALA A 61 16.80 10.87 -9.84
CA ALA A 61 17.94 11.26 -10.65
C ALA A 61 19.17 10.35 -10.44
N LYS A 62 19.33 9.80 -9.23
CA LYS A 62 20.45 8.92 -8.86
C LYS A 62 20.23 7.47 -9.32
N GLU A 63 19.05 6.92 -9.06
CA GLU A 63 18.73 5.50 -9.24
C GLU A 63 18.07 5.21 -10.59
N GLY A 64 17.39 6.21 -11.16
CA GLY A 64 16.61 6.07 -12.38
C GLY A 64 15.33 5.24 -12.18
N PRO A 65 14.56 5.03 -13.26
CA PRO A 65 13.41 4.12 -13.22
C PRO A 65 13.88 2.66 -13.12
N VAL A 66 13.23 1.89 -12.27
CA VAL A 66 13.44 0.43 -12.20
C VAL A 66 12.74 -0.23 -13.39
N ILE A 67 13.51 -0.93 -14.23
CA ILE A 67 12.98 -1.71 -15.34
C ILE A 67 12.77 -3.15 -14.88
N ASN A 68 11.52 -3.62 -14.92
CA ASN A 68 11.19 -5.01 -14.60
C ASN A 68 11.49 -5.91 -15.80
N THR A 69 12.50 -6.76 -15.68
CA THR A 69 12.77 -7.87 -16.62
C THR A 69 11.78 -9.01 -16.40
N LEU A 70 11.67 -9.99 -17.31
CA LEU A 70 10.72 -11.12 -17.14
C LEU A 70 10.95 -11.94 -15.86
N ASP A 71 12.19 -11.97 -15.38
CA ASP A 71 12.67 -12.73 -14.23
C ASP A 71 12.96 -11.84 -13.01
N TRP A 72 12.55 -10.57 -13.05
CA TRP A 72 12.85 -9.58 -12.01
C TRP A 72 12.48 -10.05 -10.60
N LEU A 73 11.36 -10.77 -10.48
CA LEU A 73 10.86 -11.28 -9.22
C LEU A 73 11.66 -12.50 -8.72
N GLU A 74 12.30 -13.26 -9.61
CA GLU A 74 13.09 -14.45 -9.22
C GLU A 74 14.52 -14.10 -8.80
N LYS A 75 14.95 -12.88 -9.08
CA LYS A 75 16.27 -12.32 -8.78
C LYS A 75 16.27 -11.46 -7.51
N ILE A 76 15.28 -11.61 -6.65
CA ILE A 76 15.24 -10.89 -5.38
C ILE A 76 16.41 -11.34 -4.51
N GLU A 77 17.22 -10.38 -4.08
CA GLU A 77 18.26 -10.59 -3.07
C GLU A 77 17.63 -10.56 -1.68
N TYR A 78 17.52 -11.72 -1.02
CA TYR A 78 16.88 -11.84 0.30
C TYR A 78 17.55 -10.98 1.38
N ASP A 79 18.87 -10.81 1.29
CA ASP A 79 19.66 -10.03 2.26
C ASP A 79 19.35 -8.53 2.25
N LYS A 80 18.72 -8.03 1.18
CA LYS A 80 18.36 -6.61 1.01
C LYS A 80 16.91 -6.30 1.39
N ILE A 81 16.16 -7.30 1.85
CA ILE A 81 14.74 -7.13 2.17
C ILE A 81 14.59 -6.50 3.54
N ASP A 82 14.01 -5.31 3.58
CA ASP A 82 13.62 -4.68 4.85
C ASP A 82 12.20 -5.12 5.26
N PRO A 83 12.05 -5.90 6.35
CA PRO A 83 10.75 -6.39 6.81
C PRO A 83 9.81 -5.25 7.25
N GLU A 84 10.32 -4.08 7.64
CA GLU A 84 9.48 -2.93 8.02
C GLU A 84 8.78 -2.29 6.81
N VAL A 85 9.38 -2.42 5.63
CA VAL A 85 8.90 -1.82 4.39
C VAL A 85 7.88 -2.74 3.72
N LYS A 86 6.65 -2.24 3.52
CA LYS A 86 5.56 -3.04 2.94
C LYS A 86 5.88 -3.54 1.54
N SER A 87 6.49 -2.71 0.68
CA SER A 87 6.85 -3.14 -0.68
C SER A 87 7.84 -4.29 -0.67
N ASP A 88 8.74 -4.33 0.30
CA ASP A 88 9.74 -5.39 0.42
C ASP A 88 9.14 -6.68 0.96
N ARG A 89 8.21 -6.60 1.91
CA ARG A 89 7.42 -7.77 2.32
C ARG A 89 6.62 -8.37 1.15
N LEU A 90 5.99 -7.52 0.36
CA LEU A 90 5.23 -7.96 -0.81
C LEU A 90 6.11 -8.63 -1.88
N LYS A 91 7.40 -8.29 -1.98
CA LYS A 91 8.31 -9.00 -2.89
C LYS A 91 8.42 -10.49 -2.54
N LEU A 92 8.55 -10.82 -1.25
CA LEU A 92 8.59 -12.21 -0.78
C LEU A 92 7.28 -12.94 -1.00
N GLU A 93 6.16 -12.29 -0.67
CA GLU A 93 4.83 -12.85 -0.89
C GLU A 93 4.60 -13.17 -2.37
N ASN A 94 4.83 -12.19 -3.25
CA ASN A 94 4.66 -12.35 -4.68
C ASN A 94 5.58 -13.42 -5.27
N LEU A 95 6.84 -13.49 -4.82
CA LEU A 95 7.77 -14.52 -5.26
C LEU A 95 7.28 -15.91 -4.84
N SER A 96 6.82 -16.06 -3.60
CA SER A 96 6.28 -17.32 -3.08
C SER A 96 5.08 -17.79 -3.91
N GLN A 97 4.14 -16.88 -4.21
CA GLN A 97 2.97 -17.15 -5.05
C GLN A 97 3.37 -17.55 -6.48
N ASN A 98 4.34 -16.85 -7.08
CA ASN A 98 4.83 -17.14 -8.42
C ASN A 98 5.51 -18.52 -8.48
N LEU A 99 6.35 -18.86 -7.50
CA LEU A 99 7.00 -20.18 -7.42
C LEU A 99 5.98 -21.32 -7.25
N TYR A 100 4.95 -21.10 -6.43
CA TYR A 100 3.83 -22.04 -6.28
C TYR A 100 3.09 -22.26 -7.61
N TYR A 101 2.78 -21.17 -8.33
CA TYR A 101 2.13 -21.24 -9.64
C TYR A 101 2.99 -22.00 -10.67
N LYS A 102 4.32 -21.78 -10.64
CA LYS A 102 5.30 -22.51 -11.46
C LYS A 102 5.55 -23.95 -10.99
N ARG A 103 4.85 -24.42 -9.95
CA ARG A 103 4.98 -25.76 -9.35
C ARG A 103 6.38 -26.06 -8.79
N GLN A 104 7.16 -25.01 -8.50
CA GLN A 104 8.45 -25.14 -7.84
C GLN A 104 8.25 -25.21 -6.33
N TYR A 105 7.58 -26.27 -5.85
CA TYR A 105 7.07 -26.34 -4.47
C TYR A 105 8.18 -26.36 -3.41
N ALA A 106 9.33 -26.98 -3.69
CA ALA A 106 10.48 -26.97 -2.79
C ALA A 106 11.01 -25.54 -2.58
N ARG A 107 11.25 -24.82 -3.69
CA ARG A 107 11.74 -23.44 -3.66
C ARG A 107 10.69 -22.47 -3.10
N CYS A 108 9.40 -22.69 -3.38
CA CYS A 108 8.30 -21.98 -2.73
C CYS A 108 8.45 -22.06 -1.20
N LEU A 109 8.61 -23.28 -0.68
CA LEU A 109 8.67 -23.52 0.75
C LEU A 109 9.85 -22.80 1.40
N GLU A 110 11.03 -22.86 0.78
CA GLU A 110 12.23 -22.12 1.24
C GLU A 110 11.97 -20.61 1.36
N VAL A 111 11.35 -20.00 0.34
CA VAL A 111 11.06 -18.55 0.35
C VAL A 111 10.02 -18.19 1.40
N VAL A 112 9.00 -19.04 1.55
CA VAL A 112 7.96 -18.85 2.57
C VAL A 112 8.54 -18.91 3.98
N GLU A 113 9.41 -19.88 4.26
CA GLU A 113 10.07 -20.01 5.56
C GLU A 113 11.01 -18.84 5.85
N CYS A 114 11.73 -18.35 4.85
CA CYS A 114 12.52 -17.13 4.94
C CYS A 114 11.64 -15.93 5.33
N GLY A 115 10.52 -15.72 4.64
CA GLY A 115 9.59 -14.63 4.94
C GLY A 115 8.98 -14.70 6.34
N LEU A 116 8.52 -15.88 6.76
CA LEU A 116 7.99 -16.09 8.11
C LEU A 116 9.05 -15.82 9.19
N THR A 117 10.30 -16.18 8.92
CA THR A 117 11.43 -15.91 9.83
C THR A 117 11.73 -14.42 9.93
N LEU A 118 11.73 -13.70 8.81
CA LEU A 118 11.95 -12.25 8.76
C LEU A 118 10.81 -11.47 9.44
N PHE A 119 9.58 -11.97 9.34
CA PHE A 119 8.40 -11.26 9.84
C PHE A 119 8.05 -11.58 11.30
N LYS A 120 8.79 -12.49 11.94
CA LYS A 120 8.45 -13.03 13.28
C LYS A 120 8.31 -11.95 14.36
N ASP A 121 9.15 -10.91 14.30
CA ASP A 121 9.24 -9.86 15.33
C ASP A 121 8.34 -8.65 15.02
N LEU A 122 7.67 -8.66 13.85
CA LEU A 122 6.81 -7.57 13.43
C LEU A 122 5.43 -7.62 14.14
N PRO A 123 4.81 -6.46 14.41
CA PRO A 123 3.49 -6.41 15.01
C PRO A 123 2.44 -7.04 14.10
N ARG A 124 1.88 -8.17 14.54
CA ARG A 124 1.01 -9.02 13.73
C ARG A 124 -0.20 -8.31 13.11
N LYS A 125 -0.78 -7.33 13.79
CA LYS A 125 -1.89 -6.50 13.27
C LYS A 125 -1.53 -5.76 11.97
N ARG A 126 -0.25 -5.42 11.76
CA ARG A 126 0.22 -4.67 10.59
C ARG A 126 0.46 -5.57 9.37
N ILE A 127 0.79 -6.83 9.62
CA ILE A 127 1.22 -7.81 8.61
C ILE A 127 0.29 -9.03 8.53
N GLN A 128 -0.92 -8.91 9.06
CA GLN A 128 -1.81 -10.06 9.25
C GLN A 128 -2.11 -10.77 7.94
N THR A 129 -2.31 -9.99 6.86
CA THR A 129 -2.58 -10.51 5.52
C THR A 129 -1.35 -11.20 4.96
N GLU A 130 -0.20 -10.52 4.90
CA GLU A 130 1.03 -11.07 4.36
C GLU A 130 1.42 -12.37 5.09
N TRP A 131 1.26 -12.41 6.41
CA TRP A 131 1.54 -13.62 7.17
C TRP A 131 0.57 -14.76 6.86
N SER A 132 -0.75 -14.51 6.81
CA SER A 132 -1.71 -15.57 6.52
C SER A 132 -1.50 -16.18 5.15
N GLU A 133 -1.12 -15.37 4.15
CA GLU A 133 -0.80 -15.85 2.81
C GLU A 133 0.43 -16.76 2.80
N LEU A 134 1.49 -16.37 3.51
CA LEU A 134 2.70 -17.19 3.66
C LEU A 134 2.41 -18.51 4.40
N GLU A 135 1.63 -18.49 5.49
CA GLU A 135 1.22 -19.72 6.19
C GLU A 135 0.40 -20.65 5.30
N TYR A 136 -0.53 -20.10 4.53
CA TYR A 136 -1.33 -20.86 3.58
C TYR A 136 -0.43 -21.52 2.53
N LEU A 137 0.49 -20.76 1.93
CA LEU A 137 1.43 -21.30 0.95
C LEU A 137 2.36 -22.37 1.54
N ARG A 138 2.82 -22.21 2.79
CA ARG A 138 3.59 -23.23 3.50
C ARG A 138 2.83 -24.56 3.51
N GLU A 139 1.58 -24.53 3.98
CA GLU A 139 0.73 -25.73 4.07
C GLU A 139 0.50 -26.37 2.69
N GLN A 140 0.21 -25.56 1.67
CA GLN A 140 -0.01 -26.06 0.31
C GLN A 140 1.27 -26.65 -0.30
N CYS A 141 2.42 -25.97 -0.15
CA CYS A 141 3.70 -26.44 -0.67
C CYS A 141 4.09 -27.77 0.00
N THR A 142 3.92 -27.91 1.33
CA THR A 142 4.15 -29.19 2.04
C THR A 142 3.25 -30.31 1.52
N LYS A 143 1.93 -30.09 1.43
CA LYS A 143 0.98 -31.10 0.91
C LYS A 143 1.32 -31.56 -0.51
N LYS A 144 1.76 -30.63 -1.37
CA LYS A 144 2.15 -30.96 -2.75
C LYS A 144 3.42 -31.78 -2.80
N LEU A 145 4.43 -31.45 -1.98
CA LEU A 145 5.67 -32.21 -1.90
C LEU A 145 5.43 -33.63 -1.37
N GLU A 146 4.60 -33.79 -0.34
CA GLU A 146 4.22 -35.11 0.19
C GLU A 146 3.49 -35.96 -0.84
N ALA A 147 2.59 -35.37 -1.63
CA ALA A 147 1.86 -36.07 -2.69
C ALA A 147 2.72 -36.44 -3.91
N MET A 148 3.93 -35.87 -4.03
CA MET A 148 4.88 -36.15 -5.11
C MET A 148 5.91 -37.22 -4.73
N ASN A 149 6.04 -37.54 -3.44
CA ASN A 149 6.86 -38.62 -2.91
C ASN A 149 6.07 -39.92 -2.83
#